data_AF-B1Y8P9-F1
#
_entry.id   AF-B1Y8P9-F1
#
_cell.length_a   1.000
_cell.length_b   1.000
_cell.length_c   1.000
_cell.angle_alpha   90.00
_cell.angle_beta   90.00
_cell.angle_gamma   90.00
#
_symmetry.space_group_name_H-M   'P 1'
#
loop_
_entity.id
_entity.type
_entity.pdbx_description
1 polymer ?
#
loop_
_entity_poly.entity_id
_entity_poly.type
_entity_poly.pdbx_seq_one_letter_code
_entity_poly.pdbx_strand_id
1 'polypeptide(L)'
;MKLALALIGAGAALVAFALANALYLYFSAVPKTALNVTAPLIGQVKISGVPDPYHVGVGVLRGVLLLAIGLIGGKLIDTGLAELRERRREEALRRYYEQYGYQYQQY
;
A
#
# COMPACT_ATOMS: atom_id res chain seq x y z
N MET A 1 -4.31 -5.23 23.01
CA MET A 1 -5.37 -4.73 22.11
C MET A 1 -5.04 -3.42 21.40
N LYS A 2 -4.65 -2.34 22.11
CA LYS A 2 -4.44 -1.01 21.51
C LYS A 2 -3.43 -1.00 20.34
N LEU A 3 -2.30 -1.69 20.49
CA LEU A 3 -1.25 -1.75 19.46
C LEU A 3 -1.70 -2.48 18.19
N ALA A 4 -2.37 -3.63 18.33
CA ALA A 4 -2.88 -4.39 17.19
C ALA A 4 -3.93 -3.61 16.37
N LEU A 5 -4.84 -2.90 17.06
CA LEU A 5 -5.80 -2.02 16.40
C LEU A 5 -5.11 -0.81 15.75
N ALA A 6 -4.07 -0.25 16.37
CA ALA A 6 -3.29 0.83 15.78
C ALA A 6 -2.57 0.37 14.50
N LEU A 7 -2.00 -0.84 14.47
CA LEU A 7 -1.37 -1.41 13.28
C LEU A 7 -2.38 -1.64 12.14
N ILE A 8 -3.55 -2.20 12.45
CA ILE A 8 -4.61 -2.40 11.46
C ILE A 8 -5.11 -1.05 10.93
N GLY A 9 -5.36 -0.08 11.83
CA GLY A 9 -5.83 1.25 11.45
C GLY A 9 -4.83 2.00 10.57
N ALA A 10 -3.55 2.02 10.98
CA ALA A 10 -2.48 2.64 10.20
C ALA A 10 -2.30 1.94 8.84
N GLY A 11 -2.33 0.61 8.83
CA GLY A 11 -2.23 -0.17 7.60
C GLY A 11 -3.39 0.11 6.63
N ALA A 12 -4.62 0.13 7.13
CA ALA A 12 -5.81 0.47 6.34
C ALA A 12 -5.74 1.89 5.77
N ALA A 13 -5.28 2.86 6.56
CA ALA A 13 -5.10 4.23 6.11
C ALA A 13 -4.07 4.33 4.97
N LEU A 14 -2.94 3.62 5.06
CA LEU A 14 -1.92 3.59 4.02
C LEU A 14 -2.42 2.94 2.73
N VAL A 15 -3.17 1.83 2.83
CA VAL A 15 -3.77 1.18 1.65
C VAL A 15 -4.79 2.09 0.98
N ALA A 16 -5.69 2.70 1.75
CA ALA A 16 -6.69 3.63 1.22
C ALA A 16 -6.03 4.84 0.55
N PHE A 17 -5.01 5.40 1.18
CA PHE A 17 -4.21 6.49 0.62
C PHE A 17 -3.54 6.08 -0.71
N ALA A 18 -2.90 4.91 -0.74
CA ALA A 18 -2.24 4.40 -1.95
C ALA A 18 -3.22 4.21 -3.09
N LEU A 19 -4.39 3.62 -2.83
CA LEU A 19 -5.43 3.39 -3.82
C LEU A 19 -6.01 4.68 -4.39
N ALA A 20 -6.35 5.64 -3.52
CA ALA A 20 -6.91 6.93 -3.94
C ALA A 20 -5.92 7.70 -4.84
N ASN A 21 -4.64 7.72 -4.45
CA ASN A 21 -3.61 8.39 -5.25
C ASN A 21 -3.25 7.62 -6.53
N ALA A 22 -3.31 6.29 -6.53
CA ALA A 22 -3.09 5.49 -7.73
C ALA A 22 -4.21 5.71 -8.75
N LEU A 23 -5.46 5.80 -8.30
CA LEU A 23 -6.60 6.19 -9.14
C LEU A 23 -6.42 7.59 -9.71
N TYR A 24 -6.03 8.55 -8.87
CA TYR A 24 -5.75 9.92 -9.32
C TYR A 24 -4.65 9.94 -10.40
N LEU A 25 -3.57 9.19 -10.19
CA LEU A 25 -2.48 9.08 -11.14
C LEU A 25 -2.93 8.45 -12.47
N TYR A 26 -3.76 7.40 -12.41
CA TYR A 26 -4.29 6.72 -13.58
C TYR A 26 -5.15 7.64 -14.46
N PHE A 27 -5.97 8.49 -13.85
CA PHE A 27 -6.81 9.44 -14.58
C PHE A 27 -6.11 10.76 -14.91
N SER A 28 -4.89 11.00 -14.42
CA SER A 28 -4.15 12.21 -14.72
C SER A 28 -3.69 12.22 -16.18
N ALA A 29 -4.02 13.29 -16.91
CA ALA A 29 -3.58 13.45 -18.28
C ALA A 29 -2.08 13.79 -18.32
N VAL A 30 -1.34 13.13 -19.22
CA VAL A 30 0.07 13.46 -19.46
C VAL A 30 0.14 14.67 -20.41
N PRO A 31 0.83 15.76 -20.04
CA PRO A 31 0.99 16.90 -20.92
C PRO A 31 1.74 16.50 -22.18
N LYS A 32 1.33 17.09 -23.31
CA LYS A 32 1.92 16.82 -24.61
C LYS A 32 2.96 17.88 -24.94
N THR A 33 4.11 17.44 -25.43
CA THR A 33 5.21 18.30 -25.88
C THR A 33 5.45 18.12 -27.37
N ALA A 34 6.20 19.05 -27.95
CA ALA A 34 6.66 18.95 -29.33
C ALA A 34 8.14 18.53 -29.33
N LEU A 35 8.46 17.43 -29.99
CA LEU A 35 9.85 17.02 -30.22
C LEU A 35 10.33 17.54 -31.57
N ASN A 36 11.52 18.13 -31.58
CA ASN A 36 12.24 18.44 -32.80
C ASN A 36 13.15 17.26 -33.12
N VAL A 37 12.80 16.47 -34.14
CA VAL A 37 13.60 15.32 -34.59
C VAL A 37 14.34 15.73 -35.85
N THR A 38 15.65 15.54 -35.89
CA THR A 38 16.45 15.76 -37.10
C THR A 38 16.55 14.45 -37.85
N ALA A 39 15.88 14.34 -39.00
CA ALA A 39 15.93 13.15 -39.84
C ALA A 39 17.01 13.30 -40.93
N PRO A 40 17.83 12.27 -41.19
CA PRO A 40 18.97 12.36 -42.11
C PRO A 40 18.61 12.66 -43.58
N LEU A 41 17.36 12.42 -44.01
CA LEU A 41 16.90 12.73 -45.38
C LEU A 41 15.87 13.86 -45.48
N ILE A 42 15.22 14.26 -44.38
CA ILE A 42 14.02 15.12 -44.41
C ILE A 42 14.21 16.43 -43.62
N GLY A 43 15.39 16.63 -43.02
CA GLY A 43 15.69 17.82 -42.23
C GLY A 43 15.05 17.79 -40.83
N GLN A 44 14.89 18.95 -40.21
CA GLN A 44 14.21 19.08 -38.91
C GLN A 44 12.71 18.91 -39.08
N VAL A 45 12.15 17.87 -38.47
CA VAL A 45 10.72 17.60 -38.41
C VAL A 45 10.24 17.80 -36.98
N LYS A 46 9.15 18.55 -36.82
CA LYS A 46 8.53 18.80 -35.52
C LYS A 46 7.38 17.81 -35.31
N ILE A 47 7.55 16.89 -34.37
CA ILE A 47 6.51 15.93 -33.99
C ILE A 47 5.73 16.55 -32.82
N SER A 48 4.50 17.00 -33.08
CA SER A 48 3.61 17.53 -32.05
C SER A 48 2.74 16.44 -31.43
N GLY A 49 2.43 16.57 -30.14
CA GLY A 49 1.46 15.69 -29.47
C GLY A 49 2.07 14.49 -28.76
N VAL A 50 3.40 14.46 -28.61
CA VAL A 50 4.11 13.38 -27.91
C VAL A 50 3.97 13.59 -26.40
N PRO A 51 3.66 12.54 -25.61
CA PRO A 51 3.66 12.64 -24.15
C PRO A 51 5.02 13.12 -23.65
N ASP A 52 5.04 14.08 -22.73
CA ASP A 52 6.28 14.56 -22.14
C ASP A 52 6.99 13.42 -21.39
N PRO A 53 8.23 13.03 -21.79
CA PRO A 53 8.95 11.92 -21.17
C PRO A 53 9.24 12.16 -19.69
N TYR A 54 9.42 13.42 -19.26
CA TYR A 54 9.64 13.74 -17.84
C TYR A 54 8.39 13.44 -17.01
N HIS A 55 7.21 13.82 -17.52
CA HIS A 55 5.96 13.55 -16.83
C HIS A 55 5.63 12.06 -16.80
N VAL A 56 5.93 11.32 -17.87
CA VAL A 56 5.79 9.86 -17.90
C VAL A 56 6.71 9.22 -16.85
N GLY A 57 8.00 9.60 -16.81
CA GLY A 57 8.96 9.06 -15.85
C GLY A 57 8.59 9.34 -14.39
N VAL A 58 8.18 10.58 -14.09
CA VAL A 58 7.67 10.97 -12.76
C VAL A 58 6.40 10.17 -12.41
N GLY A 59 5.52 9.95 -13.38
CA GLY A 59 4.32 9.12 -13.20
C GLY A 59 4.67 7.68 -12.80
N VAL A 60 5.61 7.05 -13.50
CA VAL A 60 6.08 5.70 -13.16
C VAL A 60 6.66 5.66 -11.74
N LEU A 61 7.54 6.60 -11.39
CA LEU A 61 8.14 6.65 -10.06
C LEU A 61 7.08 6.79 -8.95
N ARG A 62 6.09 7.68 -9.15
CA ARG A 62 4.97 7.85 -8.23
C ARG A 62 4.16 6.55 -8.11
N GLY A 63 3.90 5.86 -9.22
CA GLY A 63 3.22 4.56 -9.21
C GLY A 63 3.95 3.51 -8.39
N VAL A 64 5.27 3.39 -8.55
CA VAL A 64 6.11 2.47 -7.78
C VAL A 64 6.09 2.81 -6.28
N LEU A 65 6.18 4.09 -5.93
CA LEU A 65 6.11 4.54 -4.53
C LEU A 65 4.75 4.22 -3.91
N LEU A 66 3.66 4.44 -4.63
CA LEU A 66 2.31 4.14 -4.15
C LEU A 66 2.12 2.63 -3.94
N LEU A 67 2.66 1.79 -4.83
CA LEU A 67 2.68 0.35 -4.65
C LEU A 67 3.44 -0.05 -3.37
N ALA A 68 4.62 0.51 -3.14
CA ALA A 68 5.39 0.23 -1.93
C ALA A 68 4.62 0.63 -0.66
N ILE A 69 3.99 1.81 -0.66
CA ILE A 69 3.15 2.27 0.47
C ILE A 69 1.97 1.32 0.70
N GLY A 70 1.29 0.89 -0.36
CA GLY A 70 0.18 -0.06 -0.27
C GLY A 70 0.61 -1.41 0.31
N LEU A 71 1.77 -1.93 -0.11
CA LEU A 71 2.33 -3.18 0.42
C LEU A 71 2.72 -3.07 1.90
N ILE A 72 3.32 -1.95 2.31
CA ILE A 72 3.62 -1.66 3.72
C ILE A 72 2.33 -1.63 4.53
N GLY A 73 1.30 -0.94 4.01
CA GLY A 73 -0.02 -0.88 4.64
C GLY A 73 -0.63 -2.28 4.83
N GLY A 74 -0.62 -3.11 3.78
CA GLY A 74 -1.09 -4.49 3.85
C GLY A 74 -0.35 -5.33 4.89
N LYS A 75 0.98 -5.22 4.95
CA LYS A 75 1.82 -5.90 5.95
C LYS A 75 1.48 -5.50 7.39
N LEU A 76 1.14 -4.24 7.63
CA LEU A 76 0.74 -3.77 8.96
C LEU A 76 -0.62 -4.33 9.37
N ILE A 77 -1.57 -4.43 8.43
CA ILE A 77 -2.87 -5.08 8.67
C ILE A 77 -2.66 -6.55 9.04
N ASP A 78 -1.88 -7.29 8.25
CA ASP A 78 -1.59 -8.71 8.52
C ASP A 78 -0.98 -8.91 9.90
N THR A 79 0.00 -8.07 10.26
CA THR A 79 0.69 -8.15 11.55
C THR A 79 -0.26 -7.84 12.71
N GLY A 80 -1.08 -6.79 12.59
CA GLY A 80 -2.07 -6.46 13.61
C GLY A 80 -3.18 -7.52 13.75
N LEU A 81 -3.59 -8.16 12.64
CA LEU A 81 -4.54 -9.28 12.68
C LEU A 81 -3.94 -10.53 13.31
N ALA A 82 -2.67 -10.83 13.04
CA ALA A 82 -1.95 -11.94 13.67
C ALA A 82 -1.89 -11.75 15.19
N GLU A 83 -1.48 -10.57 15.66
CA GLU A 83 -1.45 -10.20 17.08
C GLU A 83 -2.85 -10.33 17.73
N LEU A 84 -3.92 -9.90 17.04
CA LEU A 84 -5.29 -10.08 17.55
C LEU A 84 -5.72 -11.54 17.66
N ARG A 85 -5.25 -12.41 16.76
CA ARG A 85 -5.55 -13.85 16.79
C ARG A 85 -4.78 -14.54 17.91
N GLU A 86 -3.51 -14.21 18.09
CA GLU A 86 -2.67 -14.74 19.16
C GLU A 86 -3.24 -14.39 20.52
N ARG A 87 -3.60 -13.12 20.75
CA ARG A 87 -4.22 -12.73 22.03
C ARG A 87 -5.56 -13.41 22.30
N ARG A 88 -6.40 -13.60 21.28
CA ARG A 88 -7.64 -14.37 21.44
C ARG A 88 -7.37 -15.83 21.79
N ARG A 89 -6.32 -16.43 21.25
CA ARG A 89 -5.89 -17.79 21.61
C ARG A 89 -5.37 -17.85 23.06
N GLU A 90 -4.55 -16.88 23.47
CA GLU A 90 -4.05 -16.80 24.85
C GLU A 90 -5.19 -16.59 25.87
N GLU A 91 -6.16 -15.74 25.57
CA GLU A 91 -7.33 -15.53 26.42
C GLU A 91 -8.20 -16.79 26.52
N ALA A 92 -8.38 -17.53 25.42
CA ALA A 92 -9.09 -18.80 25.43
C ALA A 92 -8.34 -19.88 26.23
N LEU A 93 -7.02 -19.97 26.07
CA LEU A 93 -6.17 -20.87 26.87
C LEU A 93 -6.20 -20.51 28.35
N ARG A 94 -6.09 -19.23 28.71
CA ARG A 94 -6.20 -18.78 30.11
C ARG A 94 -7.52 -19.19 30.74
N ARG A 95 -8.66 -18.97 30.07
CA ARG A 95 -9.96 -19.42 30.59
C ARG A 95 -10.03 -20.92 30.80
N TYR A 96 -9.45 -21.69 29.87
CA TYR A 96 -9.38 -23.14 30.01
C TYR A 96 -8.56 -23.55 31.23
N TYR A 97 -7.37 -22.97 31.42
CA TYR A 97 -6.53 -23.25 32.58
C TYR A 97 -7.09 -22.73 33.90
N GLU A 98 -7.78 -21.59 33.92
CA GLU A 98 -8.48 -21.13 35.13
C GLU A 98 -9.60 -22.13 35.48
N GLN A 99 -10.44 -22.49 34.51
CA GLN A 99 -11.56 -23.41 34.75
C GLN A 99 -11.13 -24.80 35.23
N TYR A 100 -10.05 -25.36 34.69
CA TYR A 100 -9.51 -26.66 35.13
C TYR A 100 -8.53 -26.56 36.31
N GLY A 101 -7.83 -25.45 36.46
CA GLY A 101 -6.89 -25.20 37.56
C GLY A 101 -7.61 -25.07 38.91
N TYR A 102 -8.78 -24.43 38.95
CA TYR A 102 -9.62 -24.42 40.14
C TYR A 102 -10.12 -25.82 40.55
N GLN A 103 -10.25 -26.74 39.59
CA GLN A 103 -10.73 -28.09 39.85
C GLN A 103 -9.64 -28.99 40.46
N TYR A 104 -8.36 -28.73 40.18
CA TYR A 104 -7.23 -29.48 40.75
C TYR A 104 -6.79 -28.99 42.14
N GLN A 105 -7.13 -27.75 42.52
CA GLN A 105 -6.73 -27.19 43.81
C GLN A 105 -7.70 -27.52 44.96
N GLN A 106 -8.78 -28.26 44.65
CA GLN A 106 -9.82 -28.66 45.61
C GLN A 106 -9.71 -30.14 46.05
N TYR A 107 -8.66 -30.85 45.64
CA TYR A 107 -8.33 -32.22 46.07
C TYR A 107 -7.01 -32.27 46.84
#